data_AF-A0AAW9IAK9-F1
#
_entry.id   AF-A0AAW9IAK9-F1
#
_cell.length_a   1.000
_cell.length_b   1.000
_cell.length_c   1.000
_cell.angle_alpha   90.00
_cell.angle_beta   90.00
_cell.angle_gamma   90.00
#
_symmetry.space_group_name_H-M   'P 1'
#
loop_
_entity.id
_entity.type
_entity.pdbx_description
1 polymer ?
#
loop_
_entity_poly.entity_id
_entity_poly.type
_entity_poly.pdbx_seq_one_letter_code
_entity_poly.pdbx_strand_id
1 'polypeptide(L)'
;VGPWYTQTDSLLVNKESIIRNLLYGTRLGNKLGHSMKVGYLPDIFGQNQYLPSIFKGFDIENSVLQRGVYTDELKGNLNFKWTSPDGETVKANNIFLGYGPGKFLSSDKEYIEEKLMPMLKKLEDLNKDSDNLLLPAGG
;
A
#
# COMPACT_ATOMS: atom_id res chain seq x y z
N VAL A 1 -5.18 -12.58 -5.62
CA VAL A 1 -6.08 -12.32 -4.48
C VAL A 1 -5.29 -12.37 -3.18
N GLY A 2 -5.90 -12.04 -2.03
CA GLY A 2 -5.20 -11.98 -0.74
C GLY A 2 -4.34 -10.71 -0.55
N PRO A 3 -3.61 -10.58 0.57
CA PRO A 3 -3.49 -11.56 1.66
C PRO A 3 -4.57 -11.41 2.74
N TRP A 4 -5.32 -10.32 2.70
CA TRP A 4 -6.43 -10.06 3.62
C TRP A 4 -7.66 -10.89 3.26
N TYR A 5 -8.41 -11.33 4.28
CA TYR A 5 -9.76 -11.88 4.08
C TYR A 5 -10.78 -10.76 3.86
N THR A 6 -10.67 -9.66 4.60
CA THR A 6 -11.44 -8.42 4.43
C THR A 6 -10.57 -7.18 4.67
N GLN A 7 -11.03 -6.02 4.22
CA GLN A 7 -10.41 -4.73 4.57
C GLN A 7 -10.89 -4.29 5.95
N THR A 8 -10.11 -4.59 6.99
CA THR A 8 -10.43 -4.24 8.38
C THR A 8 -9.82 -2.91 8.77
N ASP A 9 -10.48 -2.20 9.69
CA ASP A 9 -9.82 -1.17 10.47
C ASP A 9 -8.70 -1.78 11.32
N SER A 10 -7.57 -1.09 11.47
CA SER A 10 -6.40 -1.63 12.19
C SER A 10 -6.30 -1.20 13.66
N LEU A 11 -7.08 -0.21 14.08
CA LEU A 11 -7.06 0.38 15.41
C LEU A 11 -8.26 -0.06 16.27
N LEU A 12 -9.43 -0.28 15.65
CA LEU A 12 -10.67 -0.58 16.35
C LEU A 12 -10.87 -2.06 16.70
N VAL A 13 -10.23 -2.95 15.95
CA VAL A 13 -10.39 -4.40 16.14
C VAL A 13 -9.31 -4.97 17.05
N ASN A 14 -9.61 -6.10 17.69
CA ASN A 14 -8.61 -6.84 18.46
C ASN A 14 -7.43 -7.26 17.58
N LYS A 15 -6.21 -7.22 18.14
CA LYS A 15 -4.97 -7.62 17.44
C LYS A 15 -5.05 -9.03 16.86
N GLU A 16 -5.61 -9.96 17.63
CA GLU A 16 -5.84 -11.34 17.17
C GLU A 16 -6.77 -11.38 15.95
N SER A 17 -7.78 -10.50 15.87
CA SER A 17 -8.66 -10.41 14.69
C SER A 17 -7.89 -9.99 13.43
N ILE A 18 -6.90 -9.10 13.55
CA ILE A 18 -6.03 -8.71 12.42
C ILE A 18 -5.19 -9.91 11.96
N ILE A 19 -4.61 -10.64 12.91
CA ILE A 19 -3.83 -11.87 12.62
C ILE A 19 -4.70 -12.91 11.94
N ARG A 20 -5.92 -13.15 12.44
CA ARG A 20 -6.88 -14.10 11.84
C ARG A 20 -7.33 -13.65 10.45
N ASN A 21 -7.51 -12.35 10.23
CA ASN A 21 -7.85 -11.79 8.92
C ASN A 21 -6.77 -12.14 7.88
N LEU A 22 -5.49 -11.97 8.21
CA LEU A 22 -4.37 -12.38 7.35
C LEU A 22 -4.25 -13.90 7.21
N LEU A 23 -4.43 -14.65 8.29
CA LEU A 23 -4.36 -16.11 8.28
C LEU A 23 -5.41 -16.71 7.33
N TYR A 24 -6.66 -16.28 7.46
CA TYR A 24 -7.73 -16.79 6.62
C TYR A 24 -7.59 -16.30 5.17
N GLY A 25 -7.26 -15.02 4.95
CA GLY A 25 -7.07 -14.47 3.62
C GLY A 25 -5.94 -15.15 2.86
N THR A 26 -4.78 -15.33 3.51
CA THR A 26 -3.62 -16.02 2.95
C THR A 26 -3.94 -17.49 2.65
N ARG A 27 -4.57 -18.20 3.60
CA ARG A 27 -4.94 -19.60 3.41
C ARG A 27 -5.91 -19.79 2.24
N LEU A 28 -6.92 -18.94 2.13
CA LEU A 28 -7.91 -19.01 1.05
C LEU A 28 -7.30 -18.57 -0.30
N GLY A 29 -6.47 -17.52 -0.31
CA GLY A 29 -5.75 -17.10 -1.50
C GLY A 29 -4.83 -18.20 -2.05
N ASN A 30 -4.10 -18.91 -1.19
CA ASN A 30 -3.27 -20.04 -1.59
C ASN A 30 -4.09 -21.22 -2.14
N LYS A 31 -5.30 -21.48 -1.63
CA LYS A 31 -6.21 -22.47 -2.22
C LYS A 31 -6.68 -22.09 -3.63
N LEU A 32 -6.65 -20.79 -3.97
CA LEU A 32 -6.94 -20.27 -5.31
C LEU A 32 -5.67 -20.20 -6.19
N GLY A 33 -4.56 -20.78 -5.75
CA GLY A 33 -3.30 -20.89 -6.48
C GLY A 33 -2.20 -19.96 -5.96
N HIS A 34 -2.55 -18.79 -5.44
CA HIS A 34 -1.58 -17.82 -4.91
C HIS A 34 -2.24 -16.73 -4.06
N SER A 35 -1.64 -16.44 -2.90
CA SER A 35 -1.92 -15.22 -2.13
C SER A 35 -0.86 -14.15 -2.38
N MET A 36 -1.29 -12.97 -2.81
CA MET A 36 -0.42 -11.82 -3.02
C MET A 36 0.15 -11.35 -1.68
N LYS A 37 1.47 -11.41 -1.51
CA LYS A 37 2.15 -11.03 -0.26
C LYS A 37 2.43 -9.53 -0.19
N VAL A 38 1.37 -8.72 -0.17
CA VAL A 38 1.45 -7.26 -0.03
C VAL A 38 0.51 -6.80 1.07
N GLY A 39 1.02 -6.05 2.04
CA GLY A 39 0.23 -5.33 3.04
C GLY A 39 -0.56 -4.21 2.37
N TYR A 40 -1.73 -4.54 1.80
CA TYR A 40 -2.58 -3.61 1.07
C TYR A 40 -3.50 -2.85 2.03
N LEU A 41 -3.21 -1.56 2.28
CA LEU A 41 -3.88 -0.71 3.26
C LEU A 41 -4.37 0.62 2.61
N PRO A 42 -5.15 0.56 1.51
CA PRO A 42 -5.44 1.72 0.67
C PRO A 42 -6.28 2.78 1.36
N ASP A 43 -7.15 2.44 2.31
CA ASP A 43 -8.14 3.39 2.86
C ASP A 43 -8.42 3.19 4.36
N ILE A 44 -7.42 2.70 5.11
CA ILE A 44 -7.58 2.44 6.55
C ILE A 44 -7.35 3.73 7.36
N PHE A 45 -8.24 4.01 8.32
CA PHE A 45 -8.19 5.23 9.14
C PHE A 45 -7.27 5.05 10.35
N GLY A 46 -5.97 5.13 10.08
CA GLY A 46 -4.92 5.00 11.08
C GLY A 46 -4.31 3.60 11.07
N GLN A 47 -2.99 3.56 11.21
CA GLN A 47 -2.21 2.32 11.07
C GLN A 47 -1.72 1.87 12.45
N ASN A 48 -2.03 0.62 12.81
CA ASN A 48 -1.47 0.00 13.98
C ASN A 48 0.05 -0.12 13.84
N GLN A 49 0.78 0.43 14.81
CA GLN A 49 2.25 0.51 14.79
C GLN A 49 2.96 -0.86 14.73
N TYR A 50 2.30 -1.97 15.08
CA TYR A 50 2.85 -3.33 14.98
C TYR A 50 2.50 -4.06 13.68
N LEU A 51 1.87 -3.39 12.70
CA LEU A 51 1.60 -3.99 11.40
C LEU A 51 2.87 -4.49 10.69
N PRO A 52 4.04 -3.81 10.74
CA PRO A 52 5.29 -4.37 10.22
C PRO A 52 5.64 -5.74 10.83
N SER A 53 5.60 -5.89 12.16
CA SER A 53 5.84 -7.19 12.82
C SER A 53 4.84 -8.25 12.39
N ILE A 54 3.55 -7.88 12.33
CA ILE A 54 2.49 -8.80 11.89
C ILE A 54 2.77 -9.26 10.45
N PHE A 55 3.06 -8.33 9.53
CA PHE A 55 3.38 -8.65 8.14
C PHE A 55 4.60 -9.56 8.02
N LYS A 56 5.66 -9.31 8.79
CA LYS A 56 6.83 -10.17 8.84
C LYS A 56 6.48 -11.59 9.27
N GLY A 57 5.56 -11.77 10.22
CA GLY A 57 5.05 -13.09 10.62
C GLY A 57 4.26 -13.84 9.52
N PHE A 58 3.84 -13.16 8.45
CA PHE A 58 3.19 -13.75 7.27
C PHE A 58 4.07 -13.73 6.01
N ASP A 59 5.39 -13.52 6.17
CA ASP A 59 6.36 -13.34 5.08
C ASP A 59 5.98 -12.20 4.09
N ILE A 60 5.30 -11.17 4.58
CA ILE A 60 4.95 -9.99 3.80
C ILE A 60 6.03 -8.94 4.02
N GLU A 61 6.79 -8.63 2.97
CA GLU A 61 7.90 -7.68 3.04
C GLU A 61 7.55 -6.29 2.49
N ASN A 62 6.47 -6.20 1.70
CA ASN A 62 6.07 -4.99 1.00
C ASN A 62 4.66 -4.59 1.42
N SER A 63 4.40 -3.30 1.49
CA SER A 63 3.12 -2.72 1.87
C SER A 63 2.84 -1.47 1.05
N VAL A 64 1.56 -1.14 0.91
CA VAL A 64 1.11 0.10 0.29
C VAL A 64 0.01 0.70 1.15
N LEU A 65 0.08 1.99 1.39
CA LEU A 65 -0.89 2.71 2.21
C LEU A 65 -1.12 4.13 1.71
N GLN A 66 -2.31 4.67 1.93
CA GLN A 66 -2.60 6.06 1.59
C GLN A 66 -2.54 6.98 2.81
N ARG A 67 -3.19 6.56 3.90
CA ARG A 67 -3.50 7.43 5.02
C ARG A 67 -2.53 7.28 6.18
N GLY A 68 -2.41 8.36 6.95
CA GLY A 68 -1.64 8.38 8.20
C GLY A 68 -0.16 8.70 8.03
N VAL A 69 0.25 9.13 6.84
CA VAL A 69 1.63 9.55 6.55
C VAL A 69 1.59 10.84 5.76
N TYR A 70 2.30 11.86 6.24
CA TYR A 70 2.46 13.13 5.52
C TYR A 70 3.75 13.12 4.71
N THR A 71 3.71 13.63 3.48
CA THR A 71 4.86 13.61 2.56
C THR A 71 6.08 14.35 3.11
N ASP A 72 5.86 15.35 3.96
CA ASP A 72 6.93 16.10 4.64
C ASP A 72 7.69 15.21 5.65
N GLU A 73 7.00 14.32 6.36
CA GLU A 73 7.62 13.32 7.25
C GLU A 73 8.47 12.32 6.47
N LEU A 74 8.09 12.07 5.22
CA LEU A 74 8.83 11.21 4.29
C LEU A 74 9.94 11.94 3.53
N LYS A 75 10.21 13.22 3.83
CA LYS A 75 11.23 14.04 3.15
C LYS A 75 11.05 14.04 1.62
N GLY A 76 9.80 14.03 1.16
CA GLY A 76 9.46 14.02 -0.25
C GLY A 76 9.78 12.72 -0.98
N ASN A 77 9.79 11.56 -0.30
CA ASN A 77 9.97 10.25 -0.92
C ASN A 77 8.80 9.32 -0.61
N LEU A 78 8.10 8.81 -1.62
CA LEU A 78 6.95 7.93 -1.42
C LEU A 78 7.33 6.53 -0.94
N ASN A 79 8.59 6.12 -1.12
CA ASN A 79 9.11 4.86 -0.61
C ASN A 79 9.79 5.09 0.73
N PHE A 80 9.45 4.25 1.70
CA PHE A 80 10.05 4.33 3.03
C PHE A 80 10.10 2.97 3.70
N LYS A 81 10.91 2.88 4.74
CA LYS A 81 10.94 1.74 5.65
C LYS A 81 9.96 2.01 6.79
N TRP A 82 8.98 1.13 6.93
CA TRP A 82 8.04 1.20 8.04
C TRP A 82 8.46 0.23 9.13
N THR A 83 8.86 0.79 10.28
CA THR A 83 9.41 0.04 11.41
C THR A 83 8.43 0.05 12.57
N SER A 84 8.20 -1.12 13.16
CA SER A 84 7.39 -1.30 14.37
C SER A 84 8.23 -1.07 15.64
N PRO A 85 7.60 -0.89 16.82
CA PRO A 85 8.32 -0.63 18.07
C PRO A 85 9.29 -1.73 18.51
N ASP A 86 9.10 -2.97 18.05
CA ASP A 86 9.99 -4.11 18.29
C ASP A 86 11.15 -4.20 17.28
N GLY A 87 11.26 -3.26 16.34
CA GLY A 87 12.35 -3.16 15.37
C GLY A 87 12.10 -3.90 14.05
N GLU A 88 11.04 -4.69 13.94
CA GLU A 88 10.67 -5.32 12.67
C GLU A 88 10.33 -4.25 11.61
N THR A 89 10.71 -4.52 10.37
CA THR A 89 10.62 -3.50 9.31
C THR A 89 10.11 -4.12 8.00
N VAL A 90 9.22 -3.40 7.34
CA VAL A 90 8.74 -3.70 5.98
C VAL A 90 8.97 -2.50 5.06
N LYS A 91 9.02 -2.75 3.74
CA LYS A 91 9.02 -1.69 2.74
C LYS A 91 7.60 -1.18 2.56
N ALA A 92 7.44 0.13 2.44
CA ALA A 92 6.17 0.77 2.25
C ALA A 92 6.24 1.77 1.11
N ASN A 93 5.18 1.83 0.31
CA ASN A 93 4.94 2.91 -0.63
C ASN A 93 3.68 3.68 -0.23
N ASN A 94 3.77 5.01 -0.18
CA ASN A 94 2.61 5.87 -0.02
C ASN A 94 1.96 6.12 -1.39
N ILE A 95 0.73 5.65 -1.57
CA ILE A 95 -0.07 5.95 -2.76
C ILE A 95 -0.63 7.37 -2.67
N PHE A 96 0.25 8.35 -2.88
CA PHE A 96 0.03 9.77 -2.63
C PHE A 96 -1.18 10.36 -3.36
N LEU A 97 -1.42 9.94 -4.60
CA LEU A 97 -2.59 10.36 -5.39
C LEU A 97 -3.84 9.51 -5.11
N GLY A 98 -3.79 8.65 -4.09
CA GLY A 98 -4.82 7.68 -3.74
C GLY A 98 -4.78 6.42 -4.59
N TYR A 99 -5.80 5.59 -4.42
CA TYR A 99 -5.99 4.34 -5.17
C TYR A 99 -6.83 4.51 -6.45
N GLY A 100 -7.24 5.75 -6.74
CA GLY A 100 -8.11 6.14 -7.85
C GLY A 100 -7.51 6.83 -9.10
N PRO A 101 -6.21 7.23 -9.16
CA PRO A 101 -5.77 8.22 -10.14
C PRO A 101 -5.84 7.72 -11.59
N GLY A 102 -5.68 6.42 -11.82
CA GLY A 102 -5.77 5.79 -13.13
C GLY A 102 -7.15 5.23 -13.49
N LYS A 103 -8.24 5.60 -12.79
CA LYS A 103 -9.59 5.05 -13.04
C LYS A 103 -10.09 5.26 -14.47
N PHE A 104 -9.76 6.42 -15.06
CA PHE A 104 -10.24 6.86 -16.36
C PHE A 104 -9.08 7.12 -17.32
N LEU A 105 -8.10 6.21 -17.36
CA LEU A 105 -7.01 6.29 -18.32
C LEU A 105 -7.58 6.32 -19.75
N SER A 106 -7.09 7.27 -20.56
CA SER A 106 -7.42 7.40 -21.98
C SER A 106 -6.16 7.47 -22.82
N SER A 107 -6.25 7.02 -24.07
CA SER A 107 -5.22 7.18 -25.11
C SER A 107 -5.31 8.52 -25.86
N ASP A 108 -6.28 9.38 -25.54
CA ASP A 108 -6.44 10.69 -26.18
C ASP A 108 -5.22 11.56 -25.91
N LYS A 109 -4.71 12.23 -26.94
CA LYS A 109 -3.50 13.05 -26.86
C LYS A 109 -3.61 14.14 -25.77
N GLU A 110 -4.74 14.83 -25.71
CA GLU A 110 -5.01 15.86 -24.71
C GLU A 110 -4.99 15.30 -23.28
N TYR A 111 -5.62 14.14 -23.05
CA TYR A 111 -5.58 13.47 -21.74
C TYR A 111 -4.14 13.12 -21.33
N ILE A 112 -3.36 12.57 -22.27
CA ILE A 112 -1.97 12.19 -22.02
C ILE A 112 -1.15 13.42 -21.62
N GLU A 113 -1.21 14.49 -22.42
CA GLU A 113 -0.40 15.70 -22.23
C GLU A 113 -0.83 16.50 -20.99
N GLU A 114 -2.12 16.65 -20.75
CA GLU A 114 -2.63 17.55 -19.71
C GLU A 114 -2.89 16.87 -18.36
N LYS A 115 -3.07 15.54 -18.33
CA LYS A 115 -3.39 14.81 -17.09
C LYS A 115 -2.36 13.75 -16.76
N LEU A 116 -2.14 12.78 -17.66
CA LEU A 116 -1.29 11.63 -17.35
C LEU A 116 0.16 12.05 -17.11
N MET A 117 0.76 12.79 -18.05
CA MET A 117 2.16 13.19 -17.96
C MET A 117 2.45 14.06 -16.72
N PRO A 118 1.61 15.06 -16.37
CA PRO A 118 1.77 15.79 -15.10
C PRO A 118 1.65 14.92 -13.85
N MET A 119 0.71 13.96 -13.82
CA MET A 119 0.58 13.03 -12.69
C MET A 119 1.82 12.14 -12.55
N LEU A 120 2.31 11.56 -13.65
CA LEU A 120 3.51 10.74 -13.66
C LEU A 120 4.73 11.55 -13.24
N LYS A 121 4.87 12.78 -13.73
CA LYS A 121 5.95 13.68 -13.34
C LYS A 121 5.95 13.97 -11.83
N LYS A 122 4.77 14.23 -11.27
CA LYS A 122 4.63 14.44 -9.83
C LYS A 122 5.01 13.20 -9.00
N LEU A 123 4.66 12.00 -9.48
CA LEU A 123 5.07 10.76 -8.82
C LEU A 123 6.58 10.55 -8.94
N GLU A 124 7.16 10.82 -10.11
CA GLU A 124 8.61 10.76 -10.35
C GLU A 124 9.39 11.67 -9.41
N ASP A 125 8.98 12.93 -9.26
CA ASP A 125 9.66 13.90 -8.38
C ASP A 125 9.65 13.47 -6.90
N LEU A 126 8.70 12.61 -6.51
CA LEU A 126 8.55 12.05 -5.17
C LEU A 126 9.09 10.60 -5.06
N ASN A 127 9.72 10.05 -6.10
CA ASN A 127 10.19 8.67 -6.14
C ASN A 127 11.72 8.62 -6.22
N LYS A 128 12.39 8.63 -5.05
CA LYS A 128 13.86 8.83 -5.00
C LYS A 128 14.70 7.55 -5.06
N ASP A 129 14.09 6.41 -4.74
CA ASP A 129 14.80 5.14 -4.56
C ASP A 129 14.55 4.10 -5.67
N SER A 130 13.80 4.46 -6.71
CA SER A 130 13.34 3.53 -7.76
C SER A 130 13.06 4.26 -9.07
N ASP A 131 13.25 3.58 -10.20
CA ASP A 131 12.83 4.06 -11.52
C ASP A 131 11.39 3.63 -11.86
N ASN A 132 10.77 2.83 -11.00
CA ASN A 132 9.39 2.36 -11.18
C ASN A 132 8.40 3.27 -10.45
N LEU A 133 7.40 3.75 -11.18
CA LEU A 133 6.27 4.53 -10.64
C LEU A 133 5.09 3.62 -10.34
N LEU A 134 4.40 3.87 -9.22
CA LEU A 134 3.15 3.21 -8.87
C LEU A 134 1.97 4.14 -9.16
N LEU A 135 1.18 3.81 -10.19
CA LEU A 135 -0.06 4.50 -10.54
C LEU A 135 -1.23 3.51 -10.45
N PRO A 136 -2.02 3.52 -9.36
CA PRO A 136 -3.20 2.65 -9.27
C PRO A 136 -4.23 2.96 -10.35
N ALA A 137 -4.58 1.95 -11.14
CA ALA A 137 -5.67 2.00 -12.13
C ALA A 137 -6.89 1.26 -11.59
N GLY A 138 -7.88 2.03 -11.12
CA GLY A 138 -9.07 1.53 -10.44
C GLY A 138 -9.66 2.63 -9.57
N GLY A 139 -10.63 2.28 -8.72
CA GLY A 139 -11.24 3.18 -7.72
C GLY A 139 -12.74 3.31 -7.84
#